data_AF-A0A419YTR3-F1
#
_entry.id   AF-A0A419YTR3-F1
#
_cell.length_a   1.000
_cell.length_b   1.000
_cell.length_c   1.000
_cell.angle_alpha   90.00
_cell.angle_beta   90.00
_cell.angle_gamma   90.00
#
_symmetry.space_group_name_H-M   'P 1'
#
loop_
_entity.id
_entity.type
_entity.pdbx_description
1 polymer ?
#
loop_
_entity_poly.entity_id
_entity_poly.type
_entity_poly.pdbx_seq_one_letter_code
_entity_poly.pdbx_strand_id
1 'polypeptide(L)'
;MTAVHAAGAALTGPSAAHTGTPLPAHAETPVPAQAEASVPALVSAAASAGLHVLAAAQWPEVGDGAAPPPVPGFVGSSFSPLAAEVARRCLERVGGAQLPMTAVLVASALGDLAGAVRVAEGVDGGARLGPLLFFQAVPNAVAGLVASRWGLTGPVVCVGDTAGALAVAALLLADGDAEAALLLRVDQAYVPGGVDRAAAVLLGPEPAGDGSLPHQEGVRP
;
A
#
# COMPACT_ATOMS: atom_id res chain seq x y z
N MET A 1 67.56 -11.65 11.18
CA MET A 1 68.11 -10.44 11.83
C MET A 1 68.57 -9.47 10.76
N THR A 2 67.67 -8.64 10.22
CA THR A 2 67.99 -7.40 9.49
C THR A 2 66.72 -6.56 9.39
N ALA A 3 66.90 -5.23 9.41
CA ALA A 3 65.99 -4.15 9.00
C ALA A 3 64.87 -3.76 9.99
N VAL A 4 64.52 -2.48 10.19
CA VAL A 4 65.03 -1.17 9.74
C VAL A 4 64.45 -0.16 10.73
N HIS A 5 65.25 0.81 11.17
CA HIS A 5 64.81 1.97 11.95
C HIS A 5 64.18 2.99 10.99
N ALA A 6 62.94 3.42 11.23
CA ALA A 6 62.35 4.58 10.55
C ALA A 6 61.70 5.48 11.59
N ALA A 7 62.33 6.63 11.82
CA ALA A 7 61.74 7.78 12.47
C ALA A 7 60.77 8.45 11.49
N GLY A 8 59.55 8.75 11.95
CA GLY A 8 58.54 9.50 11.20
C GLY A 8 57.86 10.48 12.13
N ALA A 9 58.01 11.76 11.83
CA ALA A 9 57.72 12.90 12.67
C ALA A 9 56.23 13.10 12.99
N ALA A 10 55.99 13.69 14.15
CA ALA A 10 54.72 14.26 14.55
C ALA A 10 54.29 15.38 13.59
N LEU A 11 53.07 15.28 13.07
CA LEU A 11 52.36 16.36 12.39
C LEU A 11 51.06 16.63 13.15
N THR A 12 51.14 17.45 14.20
CA THR A 12 50.00 18.08 14.84
C THR A 12 49.56 19.28 14.00
N GLY A 13 48.66 19.04 13.04
CA GLY A 13 47.88 20.09 12.37
C GLY A 13 46.62 20.43 13.17
N PRO A 14 46.16 21.69 13.21
CA PRO A 14 44.95 22.07 13.93
C PRO A 14 43.70 21.49 13.25
N SER A 15 42.85 20.84 14.06
CA SER A 15 41.53 20.36 13.66
C SER A 15 40.63 21.55 13.33
N ALA A 16 40.35 21.76 12.05
CA ALA A 16 39.32 22.70 11.62
C ALA A 16 37.95 22.11 11.98
N ALA A 17 37.27 22.74 12.93
CA ALA A 17 35.89 22.43 13.26
C ALA A 17 35.01 22.61 12.02
N HIS A 18 34.52 21.50 11.46
CA HIS A 18 33.41 21.53 10.51
C HIS A 18 32.16 22.01 11.25
N THR A 19 31.92 23.31 11.17
CA THR A 19 30.61 23.90 11.45
C THR A 19 29.70 23.49 10.30
N GLY A 20 29.03 22.36 10.46
CA GLY A 20 27.97 21.94 9.54
C GLY A 20 26.86 22.98 9.55
N THR A 21 26.62 23.61 8.40
CA THR A 21 25.44 24.44 8.17
C THR A 21 24.19 23.60 8.46
N PRO A 22 23.25 24.04 9.30
CA PRO A 22 22.01 23.29 9.51
C PRO A 22 21.25 23.21 8.20
N LEU A 23 20.80 22.00 7.85
CA LEU A 23 19.92 21.76 6.70
C LEU A 23 18.68 22.66 6.87
N PRO A 24 18.20 23.35 5.82
CA PRO A 24 16.96 24.13 5.93
C PRO A 24 15.83 23.21 6.42
N ALA A 25 15.09 23.68 7.43
CA ALA A 25 13.90 23.01 7.92
C ALA A 25 12.98 22.73 6.73
N HIS A 26 12.78 21.45 6.42
CA HIS A 26 11.79 21.04 5.44
C HIS A 26 10.46 21.62 5.90
N ALA A 27 9.84 22.46 5.07
CA ALA A 27 8.47 22.85 5.28
C ALA A 27 7.65 21.56 5.43
N GLU A 28 7.01 21.37 6.58
CA GLU A 28 6.04 20.30 6.78
C GLU A 28 4.98 20.45 5.70
N THR A 29 5.08 19.64 4.65
CA THR A 29 3.96 19.40 3.76
C THR A 29 2.83 18.91 4.67
N PRO A 30 1.64 19.52 4.63
CA PRO A 30 0.54 19.06 5.46
C PRO A 30 0.33 17.58 5.15
N VAL A 31 0.56 16.71 6.15
CA VAL A 31 0.17 15.31 6.03
C VAL A 31 -1.33 15.34 5.79
N PRO A 32 -1.83 14.79 4.67
CA PRO A 32 -3.25 14.83 4.38
C PRO A 32 -4.00 14.29 5.58
N ALA A 33 -4.98 15.07 6.05
CA ALA A 33 -5.92 14.65 7.09
C ALA A 33 -6.38 13.22 6.75
N GLN A 34 -6.38 12.33 7.74
CA GLN A 34 -6.65 10.90 7.56
C GLN A 34 -7.92 10.71 6.73
N ALA A 35 -7.75 10.55 5.41
CA ALA A 35 -8.83 10.25 4.50
C ALA A 35 -9.15 8.79 4.79
N GLU A 36 -10.19 8.61 5.60
CA GLU A 36 -10.55 7.36 6.25
C GLU A 36 -10.45 6.19 5.27
N ALA A 37 -9.57 5.22 5.56
CA ALA A 37 -9.59 3.90 4.95
C ALA A 37 -10.93 3.22 5.29
N SER A 38 -11.97 3.63 4.59
CA SER A 38 -13.35 3.22 4.78
C SER A 38 -13.92 2.77 3.45
N VAL A 39 -14.76 1.74 3.50
CA VAL A 39 -15.44 1.23 2.31
C VAL A 39 -16.31 2.31 1.64
N PRO A 40 -17.12 3.11 2.36
CA PRO A 40 -17.95 4.14 1.72
C PRO A 40 -17.15 5.15 0.90
N ALA A 41 -15.99 5.59 1.40
CA ALA A 41 -15.11 6.51 0.68
C ALA A 41 -14.52 5.86 -0.58
N LEU A 42 -14.02 4.62 -0.47
CA LEU A 42 -13.50 3.88 -1.63
C LEU A 42 -14.57 3.63 -2.70
N VAL A 43 -15.78 3.26 -2.30
CA VAL A 43 -16.90 3.02 -3.21
C VAL A 43 -17.28 4.30 -3.96
N SER A 44 -17.40 5.42 -3.24
CA SER A 44 -17.72 6.72 -3.86
C SER A 44 -16.64 7.19 -4.83
N ALA A 45 -15.37 6.99 -4.47
CA ALA A 45 -14.24 7.33 -5.33
C ALA A 45 -14.18 6.41 -6.58
N ALA A 46 -14.44 5.11 -6.42
CA ALA A 46 -14.50 4.16 -7.54
C ALA A 46 -15.62 4.50 -8.53
N ALA A 47 -16.82 4.82 -8.02
CA ALA A 47 -17.93 5.27 -8.86
C ALA A 47 -17.59 6.55 -9.64
N SER A 48 -16.90 7.50 -9.01
CA SER A 48 -16.42 8.73 -9.67
C SER A 48 -15.37 8.47 -10.75
N ALA A 49 -14.67 7.34 -10.68
CA ALA A 49 -13.72 6.86 -11.68
C ALA A 49 -14.35 5.96 -12.76
N GLY A 50 -15.68 5.76 -12.75
CA GLY A 50 -16.36 4.89 -13.71
C GLY A 50 -16.12 3.39 -13.47
N LEU A 51 -15.85 3.00 -12.23
CA LEU A 51 -15.57 1.61 -11.85
C LEU A 51 -16.73 1.03 -11.04
N HIS A 52 -17.08 -0.23 -11.32
CA HIS A 52 -18.14 -0.94 -10.61
C HIS A 52 -17.56 -1.74 -9.45
N VAL A 53 -18.11 -1.58 -8.24
CA VAL A 53 -17.68 -2.33 -7.06
C VAL A 53 -18.41 -3.67 -6.99
N LEU A 54 -17.67 -4.77 -7.15
CA LEU A 54 -18.15 -6.15 -7.10
C LEU A 54 -18.26 -6.68 -5.67
N ALA A 55 -17.33 -6.29 -4.81
CA ALA A 55 -17.31 -6.63 -3.39
C ALA A 55 -16.50 -5.60 -2.61
N ALA A 56 -16.74 -5.51 -1.31
CA ALA A 56 -15.99 -4.62 -0.43
C ALA A 56 -15.82 -5.21 0.97
N ALA A 57 -14.73 -4.82 1.64
CA ALA A 57 -14.48 -5.17 3.03
C ALA A 57 -13.68 -4.11 3.77
N GLN A 58 -13.78 -4.09 5.09
CA GLN A 58 -13.00 -3.18 5.92
C GLN A 58 -12.47 -3.86 7.18
N TRP A 59 -11.54 -3.15 7.81
CA TRP A 59 -11.10 -3.38 9.16
C TRP A 59 -11.06 -2.04 9.92
N PRO A 60 -11.58 -1.98 11.15
CA PRO A 60 -12.35 -3.02 11.82
C PRO A 60 -13.81 -3.08 11.31
N GLU A 61 -14.43 -4.25 11.46
CA GLU A 61 -15.89 -4.49 11.40
C GLU A 61 -16.43 -4.84 12.81
N VAL A 62 -17.75 -4.83 12.98
CA VAL A 62 -18.38 -5.17 14.27
C VAL A 62 -18.03 -6.61 14.66
N GLY A 63 -17.51 -6.78 15.88
CA GLY A 63 -17.09 -8.09 16.41
C GLY A 63 -15.60 -8.38 16.21
N ASP A 64 -14.87 -7.52 15.50
CA ASP A 64 -13.41 -7.64 15.41
C ASP A 64 -12.73 -7.34 16.74
N GLY A 65 -11.62 -8.04 16.97
CA GLY A 65 -10.71 -7.77 18.08
C GLY A 65 -9.82 -6.54 17.83
N ALA A 66 -8.87 -6.32 18.75
CA ALA A 66 -7.97 -5.18 18.68
C ALA A 66 -6.96 -5.23 17.51
N ALA A 67 -6.72 -6.41 16.92
CA ALA A 67 -5.76 -6.61 15.83
C ALA A 67 -6.23 -7.70 14.86
N PRO A 68 -5.86 -7.60 13.57
CA PRO A 68 -6.16 -8.63 12.58
C PRO A 68 -5.38 -9.92 12.85
N PRO A 69 -5.80 -11.06 12.25
CA PRO A 69 -5.06 -12.31 12.36
C PRO A 69 -3.60 -12.18 11.88
N PRO A 70 -2.63 -12.80 12.57
CA PRO A 70 -1.22 -12.73 12.18
C PRO A 70 -0.99 -13.44 10.83
N VAL A 71 -0.02 -12.93 10.06
CA VAL A 71 0.36 -13.50 8.76
C VAL A 71 1.81 -14.00 8.84
N PRO A 72 2.08 -15.29 8.58
CA PRO A 72 3.44 -15.82 8.59
C PRO A 72 4.39 -15.01 7.69
N GLY A 73 5.57 -14.68 8.21
CA GLY A 73 6.56 -13.88 7.49
C GLY A 73 6.38 -12.36 7.60
N PHE A 74 5.27 -11.89 8.19
CA PHE A 74 5.01 -10.46 8.46
C PHE A 74 4.90 -10.23 9.96
N VAL A 75 5.96 -9.68 10.56
CA VAL A 75 6.10 -9.52 12.01
C VAL A 75 6.33 -8.07 12.40
N GLY A 76 5.80 -7.69 13.57
CA GLY A 76 6.07 -6.39 14.19
C GLY A 76 5.26 -5.22 13.63
N SER A 77 4.47 -5.42 12.58
CA SER A 77 3.59 -4.41 12.00
C SER A 77 2.21 -4.97 11.68
N SER A 78 1.17 -4.14 11.84
CA SER A 78 -0.21 -4.44 11.45
C SER A 78 -0.46 -4.25 9.95
N PHE A 79 0.42 -3.57 9.21
CA PHE A 79 0.21 -3.20 7.80
C PHE A 79 -0.19 -4.39 6.92
N SER A 80 0.67 -5.41 6.88
CA SER A 80 0.45 -6.60 6.04
C SER A 80 -0.68 -7.50 6.57
N PRO A 81 -0.82 -7.75 7.88
CA PRO A 81 -2.01 -8.40 8.44
C PRO A 81 -3.33 -7.73 8.07
N LEU A 82 -3.39 -6.39 8.10
CA LEU A 82 -4.58 -5.63 7.70
C LEU A 82 -4.90 -5.82 6.23
N ALA A 83 -3.92 -5.59 5.34
CA ALA A 83 -4.08 -5.81 3.89
C ALA A 83 -4.59 -7.23 3.58
N ALA A 84 -3.94 -8.24 4.17
CA ALA A 84 -4.30 -9.64 3.93
C ALA A 84 -5.72 -9.97 4.42
N GLU A 85 -6.13 -9.42 5.57
CA GLU A 85 -7.45 -9.68 6.15
C GLU A 85 -8.57 -9.01 5.35
N VAL A 86 -8.43 -7.73 4.96
CA VAL A 86 -9.45 -7.08 4.13
C VAL A 86 -9.52 -7.66 2.72
N ALA A 87 -8.38 -8.07 2.15
CA ALA A 87 -8.34 -8.81 0.88
C ALA A 87 -9.09 -10.13 0.99
N ARG A 88 -8.81 -10.93 2.03
CA ARG A 88 -9.48 -12.21 2.30
C ARG A 88 -11.00 -12.02 2.36
N ARG A 89 -11.49 -11.09 3.20
CA ARG A 89 -12.92 -10.79 3.33
C ARG A 89 -13.55 -10.36 2.00
N CYS A 90 -12.88 -9.47 1.28
CA CYS A 90 -13.39 -8.95 0.02
C CYS A 90 -13.53 -10.06 -1.03
N LEU A 91 -12.52 -10.94 -1.14
CA LEU A 91 -12.51 -12.06 -2.08
C LEU A 91 -13.49 -13.17 -1.66
N GLU A 92 -13.68 -13.44 -0.37
CA GLU A 92 -14.71 -14.39 0.09
C GLU A 92 -16.13 -13.90 -0.24
N ARG A 93 -16.37 -12.58 -0.15
CA ARG A 93 -17.68 -11.98 -0.44
C ARG A 93 -18.08 -12.04 -1.91
N VAL A 94 -17.14 -12.19 -2.84
CA VAL A 94 -17.46 -12.39 -4.26
C VAL A 94 -18.04 -13.78 -4.56
N GLY A 95 -18.04 -14.69 -3.57
CA GLY A 95 -18.84 -15.92 -3.64
C GLY A 95 -18.34 -16.96 -4.64
N GLY A 96 -17.05 -16.97 -4.98
CA GLY A 96 -16.43 -18.01 -5.83
C GLY A 96 -16.36 -17.70 -7.32
N ALA A 97 -16.62 -16.45 -7.74
CA ALA A 97 -16.29 -16.00 -9.08
C ALA A 97 -14.79 -16.21 -9.36
N GLN A 98 -14.45 -16.96 -10.41
CA GLN A 98 -13.06 -17.09 -10.84
C GLN A 98 -12.67 -15.86 -11.66
N LEU A 99 -11.92 -14.97 -11.02
CA LEU A 99 -11.31 -13.81 -11.67
C LEU A 99 -9.78 -13.97 -11.56
N PRO A 100 -9.18 -14.97 -12.22
CA PRO A 100 -7.75 -15.24 -12.08
C PRO A 100 -6.92 -14.05 -12.54
N MET A 101 -7.32 -13.34 -13.60
CA MET A 101 -6.61 -12.14 -14.08
C MET A 101 -6.99 -10.87 -13.29
N THR A 102 -7.08 -10.98 -11.96
CA THR A 102 -7.32 -9.84 -11.07
C THR A 102 -6.03 -9.12 -10.76
N ALA A 103 -5.96 -7.82 -11.02
CA ALA A 103 -4.88 -6.97 -10.54
C ALA A 103 -4.97 -6.77 -9.02
N VAL A 104 -3.84 -6.67 -8.34
CA VAL A 104 -3.77 -6.34 -6.90
C VAL A 104 -3.10 -4.99 -6.73
N LEU A 105 -3.86 -4.01 -6.26
CA LEU A 105 -3.38 -2.66 -6.02
C LEU A 105 -3.34 -2.36 -4.53
N VAL A 106 -2.23 -1.81 -4.03
CA VAL A 106 -2.15 -1.28 -2.66
C VAL A 106 -1.96 0.23 -2.71
N ALA A 107 -2.89 0.95 -2.09
CA ALA A 107 -2.79 2.37 -1.84
C ALA A 107 -2.38 2.62 -0.39
N SER A 108 -1.24 3.27 -0.16
CA SER A 108 -0.85 3.73 1.18
C SER A 108 0.13 4.90 1.10
N ALA A 109 -0.17 5.97 1.83
CA ALA A 109 0.65 7.19 1.79
C ALA A 109 2.00 7.01 2.49
N LEU A 110 2.02 6.23 3.58
CA LEU A 110 3.20 6.04 4.43
C LEU A 110 3.75 4.61 4.36
N GLY A 111 3.03 3.68 3.73
CA GLY A 111 3.41 2.26 3.70
C GLY A 111 3.42 1.64 5.10
N ASP A 112 4.34 0.69 5.33
CA ASP A 112 4.58 0.08 6.64
C ASP A 112 5.39 1.03 7.55
N LEU A 113 4.73 2.05 8.06
CA LEU A 113 5.34 3.06 8.94
C LEU A 113 5.88 2.43 10.22
N ALA A 114 5.14 1.51 10.85
CA ALA A 114 5.59 0.86 12.08
C ALA A 114 6.85 0.00 11.85
N GLY A 115 6.92 -0.68 10.71
CA GLY A 115 8.11 -1.41 10.26
C GLY A 115 9.29 -0.47 10.02
N ALA A 116 9.06 0.64 9.33
CA ALA A 116 10.08 1.66 9.05
C ALA A 116 10.65 2.28 10.34
N VAL A 117 9.80 2.65 11.29
CA VAL A 117 10.23 3.20 12.60
C VAL A 117 11.09 2.17 13.36
N ARG A 118 10.65 0.91 13.44
CA ARG A 118 11.43 -0.14 14.11
C ARG A 118 12.80 -0.36 13.45
N VAL A 119 12.85 -0.32 12.12
CA VAL A 119 14.10 -0.43 11.36
C VAL A 119 15.03 0.73 11.72
N ALA A 120 14.52 1.96 11.75
CA ALA A 120 15.29 3.14 12.13
C ALA A 120 15.82 3.05 13.56
N GLU A 121 14.96 2.76 14.55
CA GLU A 121 15.36 2.58 15.95
C GLU A 121 16.43 1.49 16.12
N GLY A 122 16.29 0.38 15.38
CA GLY A 122 17.28 -0.70 15.40
C GLY A 122 18.64 -0.25 14.86
N VAL A 123 18.66 0.51 13.76
CA VAL A 123 19.91 1.05 13.19
C VAL A 123 20.55 2.05 14.14
N ASP A 124 19.78 2.99 14.68
CA ASP A 124 20.27 4.01 15.62
C ASP A 124 20.81 3.38 16.92
N GLY A 125 20.19 2.28 17.36
CA GLY A 125 20.66 1.46 18.47
C GLY A 125 21.86 0.56 18.17
N GLY A 126 22.39 0.57 16.93
CA GLY A 126 23.52 -0.27 16.51
C GLY A 126 23.19 -1.75 16.32
N ALA A 127 21.91 -2.11 16.22
CA ALA A 127 21.47 -3.49 16.03
C ALA A 127 21.77 -3.99 14.61
N ARG A 128 22.06 -5.29 14.50
CA ARG A 128 22.09 -5.96 13.20
C ARG A 128 20.66 -6.36 12.82
N LEU A 129 20.10 -5.65 11.84
CA LEU A 129 18.77 -5.97 11.31
C LEU A 129 18.77 -7.33 10.60
N GLY A 130 17.77 -8.15 10.90
CA GLY A 130 17.57 -9.43 10.22
C GLY A 130 17.12 -9.21 8.77
N PRO A 131 17.57 -10.03 7.80
CA PRO A 131 17.17 -9.89 6.39
C PRO A 131 15.66 -9.87 6.14
N LEU A 132 14.88 -10.57 6.97
CA LEU A 132 13.42 -10.60 6.89
C LEU A 132 12.77 -9.22 7.01
N LEU A 133 13.37 -8.30 7.80
CA LEU A 133 12.83 -6.95 7.98
C LEU A 133 12.83 -6.15 6.68
N PHE A 134 13.76 -6.42 5.75
CA PHE A 134 13.80 -5.77 4.45
C PHE A 134 12.72 -6.30 3.50
N PHE A 135 12.47 -7.61 3.51
CA PHE A 135 11.50 -8.23 2.61
C PHE A 135 10.05 -7.89 2.98
N GLN A 136 9.75 -7.74 4.28
CA GLN A 136 8.38 -7.42 4.72
C GLN A 136 8.04 -5.92 4.63
N ALA A 137 9.04 -5.04 4.58
CA ALA A 137 8.84 -3.59 4.66
C ALA A 137 8.29 -2.96 3.36
N VAL A 138 8.32 -3.68 2.25
CA VAL A 138 7.79 -3.20 0.97
C VAL A 138 6.33 -3.61 0.82
N PRO A 139 5.39 -2.67 0.56
CA PRO A 139 3.97 -2.98 0.35
C PRO A 139 3.70 -4.05 -0.72
N ASN A 140 4.59 -4.15 -1.72
CA ASN A 140 4.55 -5.20 -2.74
C ASN A 140 4.60 -6.63 -2.15
N ALA A 141 5.23 -6.83 -0.99
CA ALA A 141 5.36 -8.17 -0.40
C ALA A 141 3.99 -8.74 0.02
N VAL A 142 3.14 -7.93 0.66
CA VAL A 142 1.79 -8.40 1.02
C VAL A 142 0.88 -8.51 -0.20
N ALA A 143 1.02 -7.62 -1.18
CA ALA A 143 0.28 -7.72 -2.43
C ALA A 143 0.60 -9.02 -3.19
N GLY A 144 1.88 -9.37 -3.29
CA GLY A 144 2.34 -10.64 -3.85
C GLY A 144 1.88 -11.86 -3.06
N LEU A 145 1.87 -11.79 -1.72
CA LEU A 145 1.28 -12.83 -0.88
C LEU A 145 -0.21 -13.04 -1.19
N VAL A 146 -0.99 -11.95 -1.25
CA VAL A 146 -2.42 -12.01 -1.56
C VAL A 146 -2.64 -12.63 -2.92
N ALA A 147 -1.93 -12.16 -3.95
CA ALA A 147 -2.02 -12.70 -5.30
C ALA A 147 -1.70 -14.21 -5.33
N SER A 148 -0.59 -14.63 -4.71
CA SER A 148 -0.19 -16.03 -4.66
C SER A 148 -1.19 -16.92 -3.92
N ARG A 149 -1.70 -16.46 -2.77
CA ARG A 149 -2.64 -17.24 -1.94
C ARG A 149 -3.99 -17.46 -2.61
N TRP A 150 -4.42 -16.51 -3.44
CA TRP A 150 -5.72 -16.52 -4.10
C TRP A 150 -5.65 -16.90 -5.58
N GLY A 151 -4.46 -17.21 -6.11
CA GLY A 151 -4.27 -17.56 -7.51
C GLY A 151 -4.56 -16.41 -8.47
N LEU A 152 -4.32 -15.16 -8.04
CA LEU A 152 -4.50 -13.98 -8.87
C LEU A 152 -3.23 -13.76 -9.70
N THR A 153 -3.40 -13.66 -11.02
CA THR A 153 -2.35 -13.58 -12.03
C THR A 153 -2.29 -12.23 -12.74
N GLY A 154 -3.14 -11.27 -12.36
CA GLY A 154 -3.09 -9.91 -12.88
C GLY A 154 -1.92 -9.09 -12.29
N PRO A 155 -1.72 -7.85 -12.77
CA PRO A 155 -0.64 -6.98 -12.31
C PRO A 155 -0.68 -6.67 -10.81
N VAL A 156 0.49 -6.56 -10.18
CA VAL A 156 0.64 -6.10 -8.80
C VAL A 156 1.24 -4.70 -8.79
N VAL A 157 0.52 -3.74 -8.20
CA VAL A 157 0.92 -2.32 -8.20
C VAL A 157 0.75 -1.72 -6.81
N CYS A 158 1.72 -0.93 -6.35
CA CYS A 158 1.59 -0.13 -5.13
C CYS A 158 1.76 1.36 -5.47
N VAL A 159 0.89 2.20 -4.89
CA VAL A 159 0.87 3.64 -5.10
C VAL A 159 0.61 4.38 -3.79
N GLY A 160 0.97 5.67 -3.74
CA GLY A 160 0.88 6.49 -2.53
C GLY A 160 -0.54 6.86 -2.11
N ASP A 161 -1.50 6.84 -3.03
CA ASP A 161 -2.85 7.32 -2.75
C ASP A 161 -3.94 6.56 -3.51
N THR A 162 -5.18 6.72 -3.06
CA THR A 162 -6.35 6.05 -3.61
C THR A 162 -6.68 6.54 -5.03
N ALA A 163 -6.47 7.82 -5.34
CA ALA A 163 -6.84 8.38 -6.64
C ALA A 163 -5.95 7.81 -7.75
N GLY A 164 -4.64 7.76 -7.53
CA GLY A 164 -3.68 7.10 -8.40
C GLY A 164 -3.97 5.61 -8.54
N ALA A 165 -4.39 4.94 -7.46
CA ALA A 165 -4.72 3.52 -7.52
C ALA A 165 -5.96 3.25 -8.39
N LEU A 166 -7.00 4.08 -8.25
CA LEU A 166 -8.20 3.99 -9.09
C LEU A 166 -7.91 4.31 -10.55
N ALA A 167 -7.05 5.30 -10.82
CA ALA A 167 -6.61 5.62 -12.18
C ALA A 167 -5.85 4.43 -12.82
N VAL A 168 -4.95 3.79 -12.08
CA VAL A 168 -4.25 2.58 -12.56
C VAL A 168 -5.25 1.44 -12.77
N ALA A 169 -6.17 1.21 -11.82
CA ALA A 169 -7.20 0.17 -11.96
C ALA A 169 -8.05 0.37 -13.22
N ALA A 170 -8.48 1.61 -13.50
CA ALA A 170 -9.23 1.94 -14.70
C ALA A 170 -8.44 1.65 -15.99
N LEU A 171 -7.14 1.99 -16.03
CA LEU A 171 -6.28 1.68 -17.18
C LEU A 171 -6.13 0.17 -17.40
N LEU A 172 -5.82 -0.58 -16.34
CA LEU A 172 -5.63 -2.03 -16.43
C LEU A 172 -6.90 -2.75 -16.91
N LEU A 173 -8.07 -2.30 -16.48
CA LEU A 173 -9.36 -2.84 -16.92
C LEU A 173 -9.67 -2.45 -18.37
N ALA A 174 -9.39 -1.21 -18.75
CA ALA A 174 -9.67 -0.70 -20.11
C ALA A 174 -8.76 -1.35 -21.17
N ASP A 175 -7.49 -1.57 -20.85
CA ASP A 175 -6.51 -2.21 -21.75
C ASP A 175 -6.65 -3.74 -21.79
N GLY A 176 -7.46 -4.31 -20.88
CA GLY A 176 -7.62 -5.76 -20.76
C GLY A 176 -6.40 -6.46 -20.15
N ASP A 177 -5.55 -5.71 -19.44
CA ASP A 177 -4.44 -6.25 -18.63
C ASP A 177 -4.94 -6.87 -17.30
N ALA A 178 -6.17 -6.54 -16.90
CA ALA A 178 -6.89 -7.21 -15.83
C ALA A 178 -8.40 -7.36 -16.14
N GLU A 179 -9.02 -8.43 -15.65
CA GLU A 179 -10.47 -8.65 -15.72
C GLU A 179 -11.20 -8.00 -14.53
N ALA A 180 -10.49 -7.86 -13.41
CA ALA A 180 -10.92 -7.20 -12.19
C ALA A 180 -9.72 -6.57 -11.50
N ALA A 181 -9.96 -5.65 -10.57
CA ALA A 181 -8.91 -5.00 -9.78
C ALA A 181 -9.28 -5.00 -8.30
N LEU A 182 -8.47 -5.69 -7.49
CA LEU A 182 -8.57 -5.65 -6.04
C LEU A 182 -7.73 -4.48 -5.51
N LEU A 183 -8.41 -3.42 -5.07
CA LEU A 183 -7.77 -2.27 -4.45
C LEU A 183 -7.79 -2.41 -2.92
N LEU A 184 -6.62 -2.34 -2.30
CA LEU A 184 -6.40 -2.36 -0.86
C LEU A 184 -5.90 -0.99 -0.39
N ARG A 185 -6.68 -0.29 0.44
CA ARG A 185 -6.24 0.90 1.17
C ARG A 185 -5.82 0.50 2.58
N VAL A 186 -4.59 0.80 2.96
CA VAL A 186 -4.08 0.51 4.32
C VAL A 186 -3.47 1.77 4.91
N ASP A 187 -3.98 2.15 6.08
CA ASP A 187 -3.55 3.32 6.83
C ASP A 187 -3.21 2.92 8.27
N GLN A 188 -1.93 3.04 8.62
CA GLN A 188 -1.47 2.93 10.01
C GLN A 188 -1.59 4.27 10.71
N ALA A 189 -2.05 4.25 11.95
CA ALA A 189 -2.07 5.41 12.80
C ALA A 189 -0.64 5.84 13.13
N TYR A 190 -0.36 7.13 12.92
CA TYR A 190 0.93 7.75 13.27
C TYR A 190 0.80 8.70 14.47
N VAL A 191 -0.41 8.83 15.03
CA VAL A 191 -0.71 9.64 16.22
C VAL A 191 -1.02 8.73 17.41
N PRO A 192 -0.62 9.11 18.64
CA PRO A 192 -0.95 8.36 19.84
C PRO A 192 -2.46 8.14 20.01
N GLY A 193 -2.86 6.89 20.26
CA GLY A 193 -4.27 6.52 20.41
C GLY A 193 -5.06 6.43 19.09
N GLY A 194 -4.42 6.66 17.95
CA GLY A 194 -5.02 6.37 16.65
C GLY A 194 -5.19 4.86 16.44
N VAL A 195 -6.10 4.50 15.54
CA VAL A 195 -6.43 3.11 15.22
C VAL A 195 -6.06 2.84 13.78
N ASP A 196 -5.33 1.74 13.55
CA ASP A 196 -5.01 1.30 12.19
C ASP A 196 -6.28 0.82 11.47
N ARG A 197 -6.38 1.16 10.19
CA ARG A 197 -7.56 0.87 9.37
C ARG A 197 -7.15 0.33 8.01
N ALA A 198 -8.03 -0.49 7.45
CA ALA A 198 -7.89 -0.90 6.07
C ALA A 198 -9.27 -1.05 5.42
N ALA A 199 -9.31 -0.86 4.11
CA ALA A 199 -10.48 -1.13 3.29
C ALA A 199 -10.03 -1.78 1.99
N ALA A 200 -10.87 -2.69 1.47
CA ALA A 200 -10.69 -3.35 0.21
C ALA A 200 -11.95 -3.18 -0.64
N VAL A 201 -11.76 -2.95 -1.93
CA VAL A 201 -12.82 -3.02 -2.93
C VAL A 201 -12.33 -3.87 -4.10
N LEU A 202 -13.17 -4.80 -4.56
CA LEU A 202 -12.97 -5.51 -5.80
C LEU A 202 -13.74 -4.76 -6.89
N LEU A 203 -13.03 -4.37 -7.94
CA LEU A 203 -13.51 -3.50 -9.00
C LEU A 203 -13.64 -4.31 -10.29
N GLY A 204 -14.72 -4.08 -11.03
CA GLY A 204 -14.89 -4.52 -12.40
C GLY A 204 -15.09 -3.32 -13.33
N PRO A 205 -15.09 -3.55 -14.65
CA PRO A 205 -15.52 -2.52 -15.59
C PRO A 205 -16.97 -2.10 -15.27
N GLU A 206 -17.34 -0.88 -15.63
CA GLU A 206 -18.74 -0.47 -15.57
C GLU A 206 -19.58 -1.50 -16.35
N PRO A 207 -20.69 -2.02 -15.79
CA PRO A 207 -21.59 -2.84 -16.57
C PRO A 207 -22.01 -2.03 -17.79
N ALA A 208 -21.77 -2.58 -18.99
CA ALA A 208 -22.18 -1.92 -20.22
C ALA A 208 -23.66 -1.52 -20.06
N GLY A 209 -23.92 -0.21 -20.03
CA GLY A 209 -25.28 0.31 -20.07
C GLY A 209 -26.01 -0.41 -21.18
N ASP A 210 -27.24 -0.86 -20.93
CA ASP A 210 -28.03 -1.51 -21.95
C ASP A 210 -27.94 -0.67 -23.23
N GLY A 211 -27.45 -1.27 -24.31
CA GLY A 211 -27.16 -0.58 -25.57
C GLY A 211 -28.40 -0.08 -26.31
N SER A 212 -29.37 0.49 -25.61
CA SER A 212 -30.50 1.23 -26.13
C SER A 212 -29.99 2.56 -26.69
N LEU A 213 -29.36 2.50 -27.87
CA LEU A 213 -29.23 3.66 -28.73
C LEU A 213 -30.63 4.26 -28.91
N PRO A 214 -30.87 5.56 -28.62
CA PRO A 214 -32.15 6.17 -28.86
C PRO A 214 -32.45 6.07 -30.37
N HIS A 215 -33.52 5.35 -30.69
CA HIS A 215 -34.10 5.32 -32.03
C HIS A 215 -34.51 6.77 -32.36
N GLN A 216 -33.70 7.47 -33.15
CA GLN A 216 -34.07 8.75 -33.72
C GLN A 216 -35.15 8.47 -34.77
N GLU A 217 -36.41 8.45 -34.32
CA GLU A 217 -37.56 8.47 -35.21
C GLU A 217 -37.49 9.74 -36.07
N GLY A 218 -37.48 9.52 -37.38
CA GLY A 218 -37.32 10.56 -38.37
C GLY A 218 -38.42 11.61 -38.28
N VAL A 219 -38.01 12.86 -38.31
CA VAL A 219 -38.89 13.99 -38.61
C VAL A 219 -38.68 14.36 -40.08
N ARG A 220 -39.67 14.04 -40.92
CA ARG A 220 -39.98 14.80 -42.13
C ARG A 220 -41.42 15.28 -42.03
N PRO A 221 -41.65 16.57 -42.23
CA PRO A 221 -42.46 16.97 -43.38
C PRO A 221 -41.68 17.76 -44.41
#